data_AF-O83121-F1
#
_entry.id   AF-O83121-F1
#
_cell.length_a   1.000
_cell.length_b   1.000
_cell.length_c   1.000
_cell.angle_alpha   90.00
_cell.angle_beta   90.00
_cell.angle_gamma   90.00
#
_symmetry.space_group_name_H-M   'P 1'
#
loop_
_entity.id
_entity.type
_entity.pdbx_description
1 polymer ?
#
loop_
_entity_poly.entity_id
_entity_poly.type
_entity_poly.pdbx_seq_one_letter_code
_entity_poly.pdbx_strand_id
1 'polypeptide(L)'
;MPRPFDLARLEQDLRRIPDQILCAWVPRHVSQTGDALSLSELWLLHDRSSLAKEGRFARADLKKGIYVPAHHIKDPKLRAMHFKTIADNKLNMLVYDMKDELGMVRYQSQDPFVRSVGAVRPFVDMKTFVKQAKEKKLYLIARIVVFKDKYLFRWNGFELAVKAGGKPWQGYKNGALRKEEIHEHWVDPYNEKVWRYNVAIAKEAIEFGFDEVQFDYIRFPTDGDNLHQAEYPARESGMDRESALMSFLAYARERIDAPISIDIYGANGWYRTGARTGQDVELLAEYVDVICPMFYPSHFSQSFLAYAPAQERPYRIYYYGGTATGCWPATGWSSDPGCRPSTYRSLTTGRTTARITCSARWLASANQSMKDTRTGTTQGVTQTSGPTARASVSRQGNPASGRPLLGRFPTQDRKSASVLSGEELL
;
A
#
# COMPACT_ATOMS: atom_id res chain seq x y z
N MET A 1 47.42 2.94 14.81
CA MET A 1 46.39 2.08 14.19
C MET A 1 45.03 2.55 14.68
N PRO A 2 44.00 2.68 13.82
CA PRO A 2 42.63 2.88 14.31
C PRO A 2 42.26 1.74 15.25
N ARG A 3 41.61 2.03 16.37
CA ARG A 3 41.10 0.98 17.26
C ARG A 3 40.10 0.13 16.45
N PRO A 4 40.11 -1.20 16.58
CA PRO A 4 39.15 -2.05 15.89
C PRO A 4 37.73 -1.62 16.27
N PHE A 5 36.87 -1.50 15.26
CA PHE A 5 35.48 -1.12 15.42
C PHE A 5 34.75 -2.22 16.23
N ASP A 6 34.40 -1.90 17.47
CA ASP A 6 33.75 -2.81 18.41
C ASP A 6 32.23 -2.61 18.35
N LEU A 7 31.59 -3.39 17.48
CA LEU A 7 30.13 -3.41 17.29
C LEU A 7 29.37 -3.67 18.59
N ALA A 8 29.87 -4.57 19.44
CA ALA A 8 29.20 -4.96 20.67
C ALA A 8 29.17 -3.80 21.68
N ARG A 9 30.27 -3.04 21.75
CA ARG A 9 30.33 -1.82 22.57
C ARG A 9 29.41 -0.72 22.06
N LEU A 10 29.39 -0.48 20.75
CA LEU A 10 28.49 0.52 20.15
C LEU A 10 27.02 0.16 20.43
N GLU A 11 26.66 -1.11 20.29
CA GLU A 11 25.32 -1.60 20.62
C GLU A 11 24.97 -1.38 22.10
N GLN A 12 25.90 -1.67 23.01
CA GLN A 12 25.70 -1.46 24.44
C GLN A 12 25.55 0.02 24.81
N ASP A 13 26.32 0.91 24.17
CA ASP A 13 26.24 2.35 24.39
C ASP A 13 24.94 2.93 23.83
N LEU A 14 24.45 2.43 22.68
CA LEU A 14 23.14 2.81 22.13
C LEU A 14 21.97 2.35 23.02
N ARG A 15 22.06 1.15 23.61
CA ARG A 15 21.06 0.63 24.57
C ARG A 15 20.96 1.45 25.88
N ARG A 16 21.97 2.25 26.21
CA ARG A 16 22.02 3.07 27.43
C ARG A 16 21.37 4.45 27.27
N ILE A 17 20.98 4.83 26.05
CA ILE A 17 20.36 6.12 25.82
C ILE A 17 18.91 6.04 26.30
N PRO A 18 18.48 6.93 27.23
CA PRO A 18 17.20 6.79 27.93
C PRO A 18 15.98 6.98 27.03
N ASP A 19 16.16 7.62 25.87
CA ASP A 19 15.13 7.79 24.84
C ASP A 19 15.31 6.75 23.72
N GLN A 20 14.20 6.35 23.12
CA GLN A 20 14.17 5.40 22.01
C GLN A 20 14.87 5.98 20.76
N ILE A 21 16.09 5.53 20.45
CA ILE A 21 16.82 5.97 19.26
C ILE A 21 16.37 5.16 18.05
N LEU A 22 15.55 5.77 17.20
CA LEU A 22 15.10 5.13 15.96
C LEU A 22 16.18 5.12 14.87
N CYS A 23 17.03 6.15 14.83
CA CYS A 23 18.15 6.24 13.90
C CYS A 23 19.27 7.12 14.47
N ALA A 24 20.49 6.95 13.94
CA ALA A 24 21.62 7.81 14.27
C ALA A 24 22.50 8.05 13.04
N TRP A 25 23.08 9.24 12.95
CA TRP A 25 24.17 9.51 12.03
C TRP A 25 25.45 9.75 12.83
N VAL A 26 26.48 8.94 12.58
CA VAL A 26 27.77 9.03 13.26
C VAL A 26 28.77 9.67 12.30
N PRO A 27 29.21 10.91 12.55
CA PRO A 27 30.17 11.58 11.68
C PRO A 27 31.48 10.80 11.55
N ARG A 28 32.18 10.99 10.42
CA ARG A 28 33.47 10.34 10.12
C ARG A 28 34.51 10.49 11.24
N HIS A 29 34.56 11.66 11.89
CA HIS A 29 35.52 11.93 12.96
C HIS A 29 35.18 11.21 14.28
N VAL A 30 34.00 10.60 14.38
CA VAL A 30 33.50 9.87 15.56
C VAL A 30 33.46 8.36 15.33
N SER A 31 33.11 7.92 14.11
CA SER A 31 32.83 6.51 13.79
C SER A 31 34.01 5.56 13.96
N GLN A 32 35.25 6.06 13.86
CA GLN A 32 36.49 5.28 13.89
C GLN A 32 36.60 4.19 12.79
N THR A 33 35.61 4.04 11.92
CA THR A 33 35.57 3.12 10.77
C THR A 33 36.27 3.66 9.53
N GLY A 34 36.63 4.95 9.53
CA GLY A 34 37.18 5.64 8.36
C GLY A 34 36.14 6.33 7.49
N ASP A 35 34.84 6.11 7.70
CA ASP A 35 33.72 6.75 7.00
C ASP A 35 32.61 7.18 7.96
N ALA A 36 31.73 8.11 7.55
CA ALA A 36 30.53 8.41 8.34
C ALA A 36 29.57 7.20 8.32
N LEU A 37 28.90 6.92 9.44
CA LEU A 37 27.92 5.84 9.53
C LEU A 37 26.50 6.42 9.53
N SER A 38 25.62 5.84 8.71
CA SER A 38 24.18 6.07 8.77
C SER A 38 23.52 4.84 9.37
N LEU A 39 23.08 4.94 10.62
CA LEU A 39 22.38 3.90 11.35
C LEU A 39 20.87 4.19 11.28
N SER A 40 20.28 4.00 10.11
CA SER A 40 18.88 4.36 9.85
C SER A 40 17.86 3.40 10.47
N GLU A 41 18.34 2.25 10.96
CA GLU A 41 17.52 1.10 11.35
C GLU A 41 17.74 0.70 12.81
N LEU A 42 18.17 1.64 13.68
CA LEU A 42 18.36 1.35 15.10
C LEU A 42 17.06 0.91 15.79
N TRP A 43 15.92 1.28 15.22
CA TRP A 43 14.62 0.78 15.61
C TRP A 43 14.46 -0.75 15.52
N LEU A 44 15.28 -1.47 14.73
CA LEU A 44 15.31 -2.95 14.71
C LEU A 44 15.83 -3.56 16.01
N LEU A 45 16.65 -2.81 16.76
CA LEU A 45 17.27 -3.27 18.01
C LEU A 45 16.35 -3.11 19.23
N HIS A 46 15.18 -2.48 19.05
CA HIS A 46 14.24 -2.26 20.14
C HIS A 46 13.51 -3.55 20.52
N ASP A 47 13.51 -3.84 21.82
CA ASP A 47 12.76 -4.95 22.38
C ASP A 47 11.26 -4.66 22.28
N ARG A 48 10.56 -5.46 21.48
CA ARG A 48 9.11 -5.37 21.26
C ARG A 48 8.29 -6.17 22.27
N SER A 49 8.96 -6.86 23.19
CA SER A 49 8.29 -7.69 24.19
C SER A 49 7.30 -6.89 25.05
N SER A 50 7.47 -5.57 25.17
CA SER A 50 6.58 -4.67 25.91
C SER A 50 5.32 -4.25 25.14
N LEU A 51 5.35 -4.23 23.81
CA LEU A 51 4.22 -3.81 22.95
C LEU A 51 3.13 -4.89 22.83
N ALA A 52 3.51 -6.15 23.03
CA ALA A 52 2.69 -7.31 22.70
C ALA A 52 1.89 -7.89 23.88
N LYS A 53 1.89 -7.27 25.07
CA LYS A 53 1.46 -8.00 26.27
C LYS A 53 -0.06 -8.15 26.40
N GLU A 54 -0.87 -7.20 25.94
CA GLU A 54 -2.33 -7.22 26.13
C GLU A 54 -3.09 -6.51 24.99
N GLY A 55 -4.39 -6.81 24.86
CA GLY A 55 -5.30 -6.08 23.95
C GLY A 55 -5.40 -6.63 22.52
N ARG A 56 -5.85 -5.77 21.60
CA ARG A 56 -6.13 -6.13 20.19
C ARG A 56 -4.87 -6.48 19.41
N PHE A 57 -3.81 -5.69 19.56
CA PHE A 57 -2.52 -5.96 18.94
C PHE A 57 -2.00 -7.38 19.28
N ALA A 58 -2.02 -7.76 20.56
CA ALA A 58 -1.63 -9.12 20.99
C ALA A 58 -2.48 -10.23 20.34
N ARG A 59 -3.77 -9.98 20.09
CA ARG A 59 -4.63 -10.93 19.36
C ARG A 59 -4.19 -11.09 17.91
N ALA A 60 -3.77 -10.02 17.24
CA ALA A 60 -3.36 -10.01 15.83
C ALA A 60 -1.86 -10.29 15.61
N ASP A 61 -1.06 -10.37 16.67
CA ASP A 61 0.37 -10.63 16.55
C ASP A 61 0.66 -12.09 16.15
N LEU A 62 1.82 -12.29 15.50
CA LEU A 62 2.37 -13.58 15.07
C LEU A 62 1.43 -14.43 14.18
N LYS A 63 0.61 -13.76 13.36
CA LYS A 63 -0.22 -14.43 12.36
C LYS A 63 0.54 -14.65 11.06
N LYS A 64 0.43 -15.87 10.54
CA LYS A 64 1.03 -16.29 9.26
C LYS A 64 0.00 -17.11 8.53
N GLY A 65 -0.35 -16.70 7.33
CA GLY A 65 -1.51 -17.26 6.66
C GLY A 65 -1.57 -16.94 5.18
N ILE A 66 -2.71 -17.32 4.61
CA ILE A 66 -2.99 -17.15 3.19
C ILE A 66 -4.32 -16.44 2.99
N TYR A 67 -4.40 -15.65 1.92
CA TYR A 67 -5.67 -15.20 1.37
C TYR A 67 -6.29 -16.32 0.55
N VAL A 68 -7.59 -16.56 0.73
CA VAL A 68 -8.34 -17.58 -0.01
C VAL A 68 -9.57 -16.95 -0.66
N PRO A 69 -9.67 -17.01 -2.00
CA PRO A 69 -10.85 -16.54 -2.70
C PRO A 69 -12.13 -17.23 -2.22
N ALA A 70 -13.17 -16.43 -2.04
CA ALA A 70 -14.56 -16.82 -1.84
C ALA A 70 -14.98 -18.17 -2.46
N HIS A 71 -14.83 -18.29 -3.79
CA HIS A 71 -15.28 -19.46 -4.54
C HIS A 71 -14.48 -20.74 -4.23
N HIS A 72 -13.24 -20.63 -3.76
CA HIS A 72 -12.46 -21.78 -3.27
C HIS A 72 -12.95 -22.28 -1.92
N ILE A 73 -13.44 -21.39 -1.04
CA ILE A 73 -14.04 -21.81 0.23
C ILE A 73 -15.38 -22.51 0.01
N LYS A 74 -16.14 -22.13 -1.02
CA LYS A 74 -17.40 -22.82 -1.38
C LYS A 74 -17.17 -24.29 -1.73
N ASP A 75 -16.15 -24.58 -2.52
CA ASP A 75 -15.81 -25.94 -2.93
C ASP A 75 -15.19 -26.72 -1.76
N PRO A 76 -15.81 -27.80 -1.28
CA PRO A 76 -15.28 -28.56 -0.14
C PRO A 76 -13.88 -29.15 -0.38
N LYS A 77 -13.55 -29.54 -1.64
CA LYS A 77 -12.24 -30.11 -1.98
C LYS A 77 -11.16 -29.03 -1.95
N LEU A 78 -11.42 -27.87 -2.55
CA LEU A 78 -10.48 -26.74 -2.52
C LEU A 78 -10.32 -26.20 -1.09
N ARG A 79 -11.41 -26.08 -0.33
CA ARG A 79 -11.36 -25.68 1.08
C ARG A 79 -10.49 -26.63 1.91
N ALA A 80 -10.68 -27.95 1.74
CA ALA A 80 -9.85 -28.95 2.42
C ALA A 80 -8.37 -28.84 2.02
N MET A 81 -8.08 -28.57 0.75
CA MET A 81 -6.73 -28.34 0.26
C MET A 81 -6.07 -27.11 0.90
N HIS A 82 -6.78 -25.98 1.02
CA HIS A 82 -6.27 -24.80 1.72
C HIS A 82 -6.01 -25.05 3.19
N PHE A 83 -6.93 -25.75 3.89
CA PHE A 83 -6.71 -26.16 5.27
C PHE A 83 -5.50 -27.08 5.44
N LYS A 84 -5.27 -27.99 4.49
CA LYS A 84 -4.07 -28.83 4.47
C LYS A 84 -2.81 -28.01 4.27
N THR A 85 -2.78 -27.10 3.29
CA THR A 85 -1.65 -26.19 3.06
C THR A 85 -1.30 -25.40 4.31
N ILE A 86 -2.31 -24.87 5.01
CA ILE A 86 -2.10 -24.13 6.26
C ILE A 86 -1.45 -25.02 7.32
N ALA A 87 -1.98 -26.24 7.52
CA ALA A 87 -1.45 -27.18 8.51
C ALA A 87 -0.03 -27.66 8.18
N ASP A 88 0.22 -28.11 6.94
CA ASP A 88 1.51 -28.63 6.48
C ASP A 88 2.64 -27.59 6.64
N ASN A 89 2.32 -26.31 6.49
CA ASN A 89 3.28 -25.20 6.54
C ASN A 89 3.30 -24.48 7.88
N LYS A 90 2.64 -25.01 8.92
CA LYS A 90 2.56 -24.41 10.27
C LYS A 90 2.04 -22.96 10.25
N LEU A 91 1.13 -22.68 9.33
CA LEU A 91 0.39 -21.42 9.26
C LEU A 91 -0.81 -21.48 10.22
N ASN A 92 -1.34 -20.32 10.61
CA ASN A 92 -2.41 -20.21 11.60
C ASN A 92 -3.52 -19.23 11.20
N MET A 93 -3.47 -18.64 10.00
CA MET A 93 -4.36 -17.56 9.59
C MET A 93 -4.94 -17.78 8.19
N LEU A 94 -6.18 -17.34 7.99
CA LEU A 94 -6.85 -17.32 6.69
C LEU A 94 -7.59 -16.00 6.51
N VAL A 95 -7.35 -15.32 5.38
CA VAL A 95 -8.07 -14.12 4.96
C VAL A 95 -9.18 -14.50 3.98
N TYR A 96 -10.38 -13.97 4.22
CA TYR A 96 -11.57 -14.24 3.42
C TYR A 96 -12.33 -12.94 3.10
N ASP A 97 -12.78 -12.81 1.86
CA ASP A 97 -13.56 -11.65 1.41
C ASP A 97 -15.00 -11.70 1.92
N MET A 98 -15.30 -10.83 2.90
CA MET A 98 -16.68 -10.51 3.29
C MET A 98 -17.31 -9.53 2.30
N LYS A 99 -16.50 -8.62 1.74
CA LYS A 99 -16.84 -7.79 0.58
C LYS A 99 -15.64 -7.66 -0.35
N ASP A 100 -15.85 -7.96 -1.63
CA ASP A 100 -14.79 -8.04 -2.65
C ASP A 100 -14.62 -6.75 -3.47
N GLU A 101 -13.68 -6.75 -4.43
CA GLU A 101 -13.33 -5.61 -5.29
C GLU A 101 -14.43 -5.20 -6.29
N LEU A 102 -15.45 -6.04 -6.47
CA LEU A 102 -16.64 -5.71 -7.24
C LEU A 102 -17.72 -5.06 -6.38
N GLY A 103 -17.50 -4.94 -5.06
CA GLY A 103 -18.46 -4.44 -4.07
C GLY A 103 -19.49 -5.48 -3.67
N MET A 104 -19.31 -6.76 -4.00
CA MET A 104 -20.28 -7.81 -3.65
C MET A 104 -20.12 -8.23 -2.20
N VAL A 105 -21.23 -8.29 -1.46
CA VAL A 105 -21.27 -8.81 -0.08
C VAL A 105 -21.46 -10.31 -0.12
N ARG A 106 -20.54 -11.04 0.50
CA ARG A 106 -20.29 -12.47 0.27
C ARG A 106 -21.05 -13.43 1.21
N TYR A 107 -21.97 -12.89 1.99
CA TYR A 107 -22.84 -13.59 2.93
C TYR A 107 -24.23 -12.94 2.95
N GLN A 108 -25.18 -13.58 3.63
CA GLN A 108 -26.53 -13.06 3.79
C GLN A 108 -26.61 -12.05 4.93
N SER A 109 -26.45 -10.76 4.60
CA SER A 109 -26.56 -9.66 5.56
C SER A 109 -27.99 -9.48 6.10
N GLN A 110 -28.08 -9.07 7.37
CA GLN A 110 -29.31 -8.69 8.07
C GLN A 110 -29.46 -7.18 8.21
N ASP A 111 -28.37 -6.41 8.07
CA ASP A 111 -28.40 -4.96 8.11
C ASP A 111 -29.30 -4.39 6.96
N PRO A 112 -30.33 -3.56 7.29
CA PRO A 112 -31.25 -3.02 6.28
C PRO A 112 -30.56 -2.17 5.22
N PHE A 113 -29.54 -1.39 5.61
CA PHE A 113 -28.83 -0.54 4.68
C PHE A 113 -27.96 -1.39 3.74
N VAL A 114 -27.23 -2.37 4.27
CA VAL A 114 -26.43 -3.30 3.44
C VAL A 114 -27.31 -4.04 2.43
N ARG A 115 -28.49 -4.50 2.85
CA ARG A 115 -29.46 -5.14 1.96
C ARG A 115 -30.00 -4.19 0.89
N SER A 116 -30.28 -2.93 1.25
CA SER A 116 -30.83 -1.93 0.33
C SER A 116 -29.89 -1.58 -0.84
N VAL A 117 -28.57 -1.81 -0.68
CA VAL A 117 -27.57 -1.59 -1.73
C VAL A 117 -27.68 -2.61 -2.86
N GLY A 118 -28.29 -3.78 -2.61
CA GLY A 118 -28.46 -4.82 -3.62
C GLY A 118 -27.18 -5.60 -3.97
N ALA A 119 -26.13 -5.43 -3.17
CA ALA A 119 -24.81 -6.06 -3.32
C ALA A 119 -24.72 -7.50 -2.78
N VAL A 120 -25.71 -7.95 -2.01
CA VAL A 120 -25.70 -9.23 -1.29
C VAL A 120 -25.72 -10.41 -2.28
N ARG A 121 -24.66 -11.21 -2.29
CA ARG A 121 -24.44 -12.41 -3.12
C ARG A 121 -23.83 -13.53 -2.27
N PRO A 122 -24.63 -14.17 -1.39
CA PRO A 122 -24.14 -15.26 -0.56
C PRO A 122 -23.75 -16.47 -1.41
N PHE A 123 -22.62 -17.10 -1.11
CA PHE A 123 -22.18 -18.34 -1.77
C PHE A 123 -21.59 -19.38 -0.81
N VAL A 124 -21.27 -19.00 0.43
CA VAL A 124 -20.80 -19.88 1.51
C VAL A 124 -21.78 -19.78 2.68
N ASP A 125 -22.10 -20.92 3.28
CA ASP A 125 -22.70 -20.95 4.61
C ASP A 125 -21.65 -20.50 5.62
N MET A 126 -21.75 -19.24 6.02
CA MET A 126 -20.76 -18.58 6.87
C MET A 126 -20.63 -19.25 8.24
N LYS A 127 -21.74 -19.68 8.83
CA LYS A 127 -21.74 -20.31 10.16
C LYS A 127 -21.00 -21.63 10.12
N THR A 128 -21.29 -22.45 9.10
CA THR A 128 -20.61 -23.74 8.91
C THR A 128 -19.12 -23.54 8.60
N PHE A 129 -18.78 -22.59 7.73
CA PHE A 129 -17.39 -22.31 7.39
C PHE A 129 -16.57 -21.83 8.60
N VAL A 130 -17.07 -20.83 9.34
CA VAL A 130 -16.37 -20.31 10.52
C VAL A 130 -16.19 -21.42 11.55
N LYS A 131 -17.23 -22.22 11.82
CA LYS A 131 -17.12 -23.38 12.74
C LYS A 131 -15.98 -24.32 12.33
N GLN A 132 -15.92 -24.73 11.07
CA GLN A 132 -14.87 -25.63 10.56
C GLN A 132 -13.47 -25.03 10.69
N ALA A 133 -13.32 -23.73 10.44
CA ALA A 133 -12.04 -23.04 10.58
C ALA A 133 -11.62 -22.90 12.04
N LYS A 134 -12.56 -22.61 12.95
CA LYS A 134 -12.30 -22.50 14.40
C LYS A 134 -11.96 -23.83 15.06
N GLU A 135 -12.59 -24.92 14.64
CA GLU A 135 -12.20 -26.28 15.07
C GLU A 135 -10.74 -26.60 14.71
N LYS A 136 -10.22 -25.99 13.65
CA LYS A 136 -8.82 -26.06 13.21
C LYS A 136 -7.92 -24.99 13.84
N LYS A 137 -8.45 -24.20 14.79
CA LYS A 137 -7.74 -23.12 15.48
C LYS A 137 -7.19 -22.05 14.52
N LEU A 138 -7.89 -21.80 13.41
CA LEU A 138 -7.52 -20.76 12.46
C LEU A 138 -7.96 -19.38 12.93
N TYR A 139 -7.05 -18.43 12.81
CA TYR A 139 -7.31 -17.00 12.92
C TYR A 139 -7.94 -16.50 11.60
N LEU A 140 -9.15 -15.98 11.67
CA LEU A 140 -9.92 -15.56 10.51
C LEU A 140 -9.93 -14.05 10.38
N ILE A 141 -9.50 -13.57 9.21
CA ILE A 141 -9.54 -12.16 8.83
C ILE A 141 -10.67 -11.94 7.81
N ALA A 142 -11.57 -11.03 8.13
CA ALA A 142 -12.65 -10.57 7.26
C ALA A 142 -12.17 -9.40 6.41
N ARG A 143 -11.81 -9.65 5.15
CA ARG A 143 -11.41 -8.60 4.21
C ARG A 143 -12.64 -7.90 3.63
N ILE A 144 -12.60 -6.57 3.63
CA ILE A 144 -13.66 -5.68 3.17
C ILE A 144 -13.03 -4.59 2.28
N VAL A 145 -13.28 -4.63 0.98
CA VAL A 145 -12.92 -3.54 0.05
C VAL A 145 -13.83 -2.35 0.30
N VAL A 146 -13.29 -1.17 0.61
CA VAL A 146 -14.08 -0.03 1.13
C VAL A 146 -14.60 0.90 0.04
N PHE A 147 -13.71 1.67 -0.63
CA PHE A 147 -14.11 2.80 -1.49
C PHE A 147 -14.22 2.46 -2.99
N LYS A 148 -13.62 1.35 -3.43
CA LYS A 148 -13.86 0.79 -4.76
C LYS A 148 -15.06 -0.15 -4.69
N ASP A 149 -16.26 0.39 -4.93
CA ASP A 149 -17.52 -0.33 -4.77
C ASP A 149 -18.52 0.03 -5.86
N LYS A 150 -18.74 -0.90 -6.80
CA LYS A 150 -19.65 -0.69 -7.94
C LYS A 150 -21.12 -0.62 -7.53
N TYR A 151 -21.53 -1.33 -6.49
CA TYR A 151 -22.92 -1.36 -6.06
C TYR A 151 -23.27 -0.11 -5.29
N LEU A 152 -22.41 0.27 -4.34
CA LEU A 152 -22.58 1.50 -3.57
C LEU A 152 -22.46 2.74 -4.47
N PHE A 153 -21.58 2.72 -5.49
CA PHE A 153 -21.51 3.75 -6.52
C PHE A 153 -22.83 3.99 -7.24
N ARG A 154 -23.61 2.93 -7.52
CA ARG A 154 -24.90 3.04 -8.25
C ARG A 154 -26.08 3.29 -7.33
N TRP A 155 -25.89 3.13 -6.02
CA TRP A 155 -26.97 3.18 -5.06
C TRP A 155 -27.63 4.57 -5.02
N ASN A 156 -28.94 4.56 -4.84
CA ASN A 156 -29.80 5.75 -4.72
C ASN A 156 -29.50 6.85 -5.76
N GLY A 157 -29.38 6.48 -7.04
CA GLY A 157 -29.11 7.46 -8.10
C GLY A 157 -27.70 8.05 -8.05
N PHE A 158 -26.72 7.24 -7.69
CA PHE A 158 -25.30 7.63 -7.55
C PHE A 158 -25.03 8.62 -6.43
N GLU A 159 -25.86 8.69 -5.39
CA GLU A 159 -25.72 9.66 -4.29
C GLU A 159 -24.30 9.64 -3.68
N LEU A 160 -23.73 8.45 -3.51
CA LEU A 160 -22.45 8.24 -2.83
C LEU A 160 -21.25 8.17 -3.77
N ALA A 161 -21.43 8.36 -5.08
CA ALA A 161 -20.36 8.28 -6.06
C ALA A 161 -19.43 9.50 -6.00
N VAL A 162 -18.14 9.29 -6.29
CA VAL A 162 -17.26 10.37 -6.75
C VAL A 162 -17.89 11.01 -7.99
N LYS A 163 -17.77 12.34 -8.11
CA LYS A 163 -18.45 13.13 -9.15
C LYS A 163 -17.49 13.81 -10.11
N ALA A 164 -18.02 14.30 -11.22
CA ALA A 164 -17.40 15.27 -12.11
C ALA A 164 -18.49 16.10 -12.79
N GLY A 165 -18.51 17.41 -12.54
CA GLY A 165 -19.57 18.28 -13.05
C GLY A 165 -20.98 17.80 -12.64
N GLY A 166 -21.13 17.33 -11.39
CA GLY A 166 -22.39 16.84 -10.84
C GLY A 166 -22.85 15.45 -11.30
N LYS A 167 -22.15 14.80 -12.24
CA LYS A 167 -22.42 13.43 -12.70
C LYS A 167 -21.48 12.43 -12.02
N PRO A 168 -21.83 11.14 -11.91
CA PRO A 168 -20.89 10.13 -11.42
C PRO A 168 -19.61 10.12 -12.27
N TRP A 169 -18.46 10.18 -11.62
CA TRP A 169 -17.16 10.15 -12.29
C TRP A 169 -16.83 8.72 -12.75
N GLN A 170 -16.42 8.60 -14.01
CA GLN A 170 -15.89 7.38 -14.59
C GLN A 170 -14.49 7.67 -15.14
N GLY A 171 -13.48 7.01 -14.57
CA GLY A 171 -12.11 7.13 -15.06
C GLY A 171 -11.96 6.60 -16.49
N TYR A 172 -11.13 7.22 -17.30
CA TYR A 172 -10.76 6.71 -18.63
C TYR A 172 -9.28 6.89 -18.95
N LYS A 173 -8.77 6.08 -19.88
CA LYS A 173 -7.48 6.30 -20.54
C LYS A 173 -7.72 6.72 -21.99
N ASN A 174 -6.93 7.67 -22.48
CA ASN A 174 -6.92 8.03 -23.89
C ASN A 174 -6.21 6.91 -24.67
N GLY A 175 -6.98 6.04 -25.30
CA GLY A 175 -6.47 5.07 -26.27
C GLY A 175 -6.22 5.73 -27.63
N ALA A 176 -5.46 5.04 -28.49
CA ALA A 176 -5.09 5.55 -29.81
C ALA A 176 -6.29 5.89 -30.71
N LEU A 177 -7.44 5.23 -30.51
CA LEU A 177 -8.64 5.41 -31.33
C LEU A 177 -9.84 5.96 -30.56
N ARG A 178 -9.91 5.72 -29.24
CA ARG A 178 -11.02 6.15 -28.38
C ARG A 178 -10.59 6.16 -26.92
N LYS A 179 -11.40 6.83 -26.09
CA LYS A 179 -11.32 6.71 -24.65
C LYS A 179 -11.73 5.30 -24.22
N GLU A 180 -10.93 4.69 -23.38
CA GLU A 180 -11.19 3.39 -22.77
C GLU A 180 -11.56 3.59 -21.31
N GLU A 181 -12.76 3.15 -20.92
CA GLU A 181 -13.21 3.24 -19.54
C GLU A 181 -12.35 2.35 -18.64
N ILE A 182 -11.89 2.93 -17.54
CA ILE A 182 -11.31 2.17 -16.44
C ILE A 182 -12.48 1.59 -15.68
N HIS A 183 -12.63 0.27 -15.63
CA HIS A 183 -13.76 -0.41 -14.99
C HIS A 183 -13.72 -0.41 -13.45
N GLU A 184 -13.24 0.68 -12.85
CA GLU A 184 -13.29 0.93 -11.42
C GLU A 184 -14.38 1.96 -11.12
N HIS A 185 -15.14 1.72 -10.05
CA HIS A 185 -16.24 2.57 -9.62
C HIS A 185 -15.95 2.98 -8.18
N TRP A 186 -15.86 4.29 -7.95
CA TRP A 186 -15.38 4.85 -6.69
C TRP A 186 -16.48 5.63 -5.99
N VAL A 187 -16.69 5.32 -4.72
CA VAL A 187 -17.57 6.12 -3.84
C VAL A 187 -16.76 7.18 -3.11
N ASP A 188 -17.44 8.25 -2.68
CA ASP A 188 -16.83 9.39 -2.01
C ASP A 188 -16.27 8.99 -0.63
N PRO A 189 -14.94 9.01 -0.43
CA PRO A 189 -14.34 8.62 0.84
C PRO A 189 -14.63 9.55 2.01
N TYR A 190 -15.13 10.76 1.76
CA TYR A 190 -15.52 11.72 2.81
C TYR A 190 -16.93 11.46 3.36
N ASN A 191 -17.71 10.56 2.74
CA ASN A 191 -19.12 10.39 3.07
C ASN A 191 -19.35 9.36 4.18
N GLU A 192 -19.86 9.80 5.33
CA GLU A 192 -20.14 8.90 6.47
C GLU A 192 -21.13 7.76 6.17
N LYS A 193 -22.02 7.90 5.18
CA LYS A 193 -22.89 6.79 4.78
C LYS A 193 -22.07 5.64 4.18
N VAL A 194 -20.98 5.94 3.47
CA VAL A 194 -20.04 4.93 2.98
C VAL A 194 -19.35 4.25 4.16
N TRP A 195 -18.96 5.01 5.18
CA TRP A 195 -18.31 4.47 6.38
C TRP A 195 -19.26 3.55 7.14
N ARG A 196 -20.49 4.00 7.39
CA ARG A 196 -21.54 3.23 8.06
C ARG A 196 -21.83 1.91 7.36
N TYR A 197 -21.90 1.90 6.03
CA TYR A 197 -22.11 0.67 5.24
C TYR A 197 -21.00 -0.35 5.49
N ASN A 198 -19.74 0.06 5.40
CA ASN A 198 -18.59 -0.84 5.58
C ASN A 198 -18.42 -1.30 7.04
N VAL A 199 -18.68 -0.43 8.01
CA VAL A 199 -18.65 -0.78 9.44
C VAL A 199 -19.78 -1.73 9.81
N ALA A 200 -20.97 -1.62 9.21
CA ALA A 200 -22.05 -2.59 9.41
C ALA A 200 -21.64 -3.99 8.96
N ILE A 201 -21.00 -4.10 7.78
CA ILE A 201 -20.44 -5.36 7.27
C ILE A 201 -19.37 -5.92 8.22
N ALA A 202 -18.49 -5.05 8.71
CA ALA A 202 -17.44 -5.43 9.66
C ALA A 202 -18.03 -5.99 10.97
N LYS A 203 -19.07 -5.37 11.51
CA LYS A 203 -19.77 -5.85 12.72
C LYS A 203 -20.39 -7.23 12.52
N GLU A 204 -21.13 -7.42 11.42
CA GLU A 204 -21.71 -8.73 11.09
C GLU A 204 -20.62 -9.80 10.92
N ALA A 205 -19.46 -9.44 10.36
CA ALA A 205 -18.32 -10.38 10.25
C ALA A 205 -17.78 -10.82 11.62
N ILE A 206 -17.62 -9.89 12.57
CA ILE A 206 -17.23 -10.23 13.95
C ILE A 206 -18.30 -11.10 14.63
N GLU A 207 -19.59 -10.80 14.43
CA GLU A 207 -20.69 -11.62 14.94
C GLU A 207 -20.69 -13.06 14.38
N PHE A 208 -20.26 -13.26 13.13
CA PHE A 208 -20.05 -14.59 12.58
C PHE A 208 -18.89 -15.35 13.24
N GLY A 209 -18.00 -14.65 13.94
CA GLY A 209 -16.84 -15.22 14.65
C GLY A 209 -15.51 -14.97 13.95
N PHE A 210 -15.40 -14.01 13.02
CA PHE A 210 -14.09 -13.56 12.55
C PHE A 210 -13.30 -12.89 13.68
N ASP A 211 -11.98 -13.06 13.67
CA ASP A 211 -11.11 -12.53 14.72
C ASP A 211 -10.69 -11.08 14.43
N GLU A 212 -10.58 -10.70 13.16
CA GLU A 212 -10.04 -9.43 12.69
C GLU A 212 -10.79 -8.94 11.45
N VAL A 213 -10.87 -7.61 11.29
CA VAL A 213 -11.37 -6.96 10.08
C VAL A 213 -10.22 -6.32 9.34
N GLN A 214 -10.06 -6.65 8.07
CA GLN A 214 -9.08 -6.04 7.17
C GLN A 214 -9.78 -5.13 6.17
N PHE A 215 -9.49 -3.84 6.20
CA PHE A 215 -9.98 -2.90 5.20
C PHE A 215 -8.99 -2.78 4.05
N ASP A 216 -9.46 -3.08 2.84
CA ASP A 216 -8.70 -2.91 1.60
C ASP A 216 -9.33 -1.80 0.74
N TYR A 217 -8.56 -1.27 -0.22
CA TYR A 217 -8.92 -0.14 -1.05
C TYR A 217 -9.37 1.08 -0.23
N ILE A 218 -8.74 1.26 0.93
CA ILE A 218 -8.82 2.49 1.74
C ILE A 218 -7.94 3.57 1.10
N ARG A 219 -8.34 4.02 -0.09
CA ARG A 219 -7.60 5.03 -0.87
C ARG A 219 -8.51 5.78 -1.83
N PHE A 220 -7.99 6.85 -2.38
CA PHE A 220 -8.57 7.58 -3.51
C PHE A 220 -8.25 6.90 -4.86
N PRO A 221 -9.05 7.18 -5.91
CA PRO A 221 -8.72 6.75 -7.27
C PRO A 221 -7.35 7.30 -7.70
N THR A 222 -6.59 6.45 -8.38
CA THR A 222 -5.20 6.74 -8.81
C THR A 222 -5.02 6.69 -10.32
N ASP A 223 -6.02 6.17 -11.03
CA ASP A 223 -5.95 5.85 -12.45
C ASP A 223 -7.00 6.66 -13.23
N GLY A 224 -6.60 7.12 -14.41
CA GLY A 224 -7.45 7.86 -15.34
C GLY A 224 -6.86 9.22 -15.72
N ASP A 225 -6.89 9.52 -17.01
CA ASP A 225 -6.37 10.79 -17.54
C ASP A 225 -7.24 11.98 -17.10
N ASN A 226 -8.49 11.70 -16.70
CA ASN A 226 -9.45 12.66 -16.14
C ASN A 226 -9.51 12.66 -14.61
N LEU A 227 -8.48 12.16 -13.92
CA LEU A 227 -8.47 12.15 -12.45
C LEU A 227 -8.60 13.56 -11.85
N HIS A 228 -8.07 14.58 -12.53
CA HIS A 228 -8.19 15.99 -12.13
C HIS A 228 -9.64 16.51 -12.12
N GLN A 229 -10.58 15.79 -12.72
CA GLN A 229 -12.00 16.12 -12.77
C GLN A 229 -12.79 15.48 -11.61
N ALA A 230 -12.16 14.61 -10.82
CA ALA A 230 -12.82 13.93 -9.71
C ALA A 230 -13.13 14.92 -8.57
N GLU A 231 -14.41 15.03 -8.26
CA GLU A 231 -15.01 15.86 -7.22
C GLU A 231 -15.58 14.96 -6.11
N TYR A 232 -15.49 15.44 -4.87
CA TYR A 232 -15.91 14.73 -3.66
C TYR A 232 -16.97 15.57 -2.93
N PRO A 233 -18.26 15.39 -3.23
CA PRO A 233 -19.33 16.26 -2.71
C PRO A 233 -19.42 16.32 -1.18
N ALA A 234 -19.03 15.25 -0.48
CA ALA A 234 -19.08 15.19 0.99
C ALA A 234 -17.83 15.82 1.64
N ARG A 235 -16.86 16.30 0.87
CA ARG A 235 -15.64 16.92 1.40
C ARG A 235 -15.94 18.27 2.03
N GLU A 236 -15.64 18.40 3.31
CA GLU A 236 -15.71 19.68 4.01
C GLU A 236 -14.47 20.55 3.73
N SER A 237 -14.63 21.87 3.93
CA SER A 237 -13.55 22.83 3.74
C SER A 237 -12.38 22.53 4.69
N GLY A 238 -11.16 22.51 4.16
CA GLY A 238 -9.94 22.23 4.91
C GLY A 238 -9.58 20.74 5.04
N MET A 239 -10.46 19.81 4.69
CA MET A 239 -10.11 18.38 4.66
C MET A 239 -9.21 18.06 3.46
N ASP A 240 -8.16 17.28 3.68
CA ASP A 240 -7.38 16.62 2.63
C ASP A 240 -7.67 15.11 2.56
N ARG A 241 -6.98 14.40 1.65
CA ARG A 241 -7.20 12.96 1.45
C ARG A 241 -6.81 12.13 2.68
N GLU A 242 -5.76 12.53 3.37
CA GLU A 242 -5.25 11.84 4.58
C GLU A 242 -6.29 11.95 5.70
N SER A 243 -6.82 13.16 5.94
CA SER A 243 -7.88 13.41 6.92
C SER A 243 -9.17 12.61 6.65
N ALA A 244 -9.51 12.37 5.36
CA ALA A 244 -10.65 11.52 5.00
C ALA A 244 -10.47 10.08 5.47
N LEU A 245 -9.28 9.51 5.23
CA LEU A 245 -8.98 8.13 5.62
C LEU A 245 -8.84 8.01 7.14
N MET A 246 -8.20 8.98 7.80
CA MET A 246 -8.14 9.04 9.26
C MET A 246 -9.55 9.10 9.86
N SER A 247 -10.44 9.92 9.32
CA SER A 247 -11.83 10.05 9.81
C SER A 247 -12.60 8.74 9.67
N PHE A 248 -12.46 8.06 8.52
CA PHE A 248 -13.04 6.73 8.33
C PHE A 248 -12.51 5.71 9.35
N LEU A 249 -11.18 5.64 9.54
CA LEU A 249 -10.58 4.68 10.46
C LEU A 249 -10.89 4.99 11.93
N ALA A 250 -10.94 6.27 12.32
CA ALA A 250 -11.43 6.70 13.62
C ALA A 250 -12.87 6.25 13.85
N TYR A 251 -13.76 6.53 12.88
CA TYR A 251 -15.16 6.11 12.91
C TYR A 251 -15.29 4.58 13.07
N ALA A 252 -14.49 3.81 12.34
CA ALA A 252 -14.47 2.35 12.40
C ALA A 252 -13.94 1.84 13.75
N ARG A 253 -12.82 2.39 14.24
CA ARG A 253 -12.18 2.01 15.49
C ARG A 253 -13.09 2.21 16.70
N GLU A 254 -13.85 3.30 16.73
CA GLU A 254 -14.85 3.58 17.78
C GLU A 254 -15.99 2.56 17.82
N ARG A 255 -16.25 1.85 16.71
CA ARG A 255 -17.47 1.04 16.52
C ARG A 255 -17.20 -0.45 16.37
N ILE A 256 -15.94 -0.85 16.22
CA ILE A 256 -15.50 -2.24 16.09
C ILE A 256 -14.67 -2.54 17.33
N ASP A 257 -14.89 -3.67 18.00
CA ASP A 257 -14.07 -4.13 19.14
C ASP A 257 -13.27 -5.40 18.82
N ALA A 258 -12.64 -5.37 17.66
CA ALA A 258 -11.74 -6.40 17.16
C ALA A 258 -10.47 -5.74 16.61
N PRO A 259 -9.37 -6.51 16.44
CA PRO A 259 -8.26 -6.07 15.63
C PRO A 259 -8.73 -5.54 14.27
N ILE A 260 -8.17 -4.40 13.87
CA ILE A 260 -8.38 -3.80 12.56
C ILE A 260 -7.04 -3.82 11.83
N SER A 261 -7.05 -4.31 10.60
CA SER A 261 -5.91 -4.18 9.69
C SER A 261 -6.28 -3.42 8.44
N ILE A 262 -5.27 -2.90 7.77
CA ILE A 262 -5.44 -2.16 6.51
C ILE A 262 -4.45 -2.63 5.44
N ASP A 263 -4.94 -2.75 4.22
CA ASP A 263 -4.11 -2.96 3.05
C ASP A 263 -3.72 -1.60 2.43
N ILE A 264 -2.43 -1.39 2.26
CA ILE A 264 -1.87 -0.17 1.65
C ILE A 264 -0.98 -0.52 0.46
N TYR A 265 -0.76 0.44 -0.44
CA TYR A 265 0.28 0.26 -1.45
C TYR A 265 1.64 0.05 -0.80
N GLY A 266 2.38 -0.97 -1.24
CA GLY A 266 3.69 -1.29 -0.67
C GLY A 266 4.68 -0.14 -0.78
N ALA A 267 4.60 0.68 -1.84
CA ALA A 267 5.41 1.88 -2.00
C ALA A 267 5.16 2.89 -0.85
N ASN A 268 3.93 3.04 -0.38
CA ASN A 268 3.61 3.92 0.75
C ASN A 268 4.14 3.39 2.09
N GLY A 269 4.41 2.09 2.18
CA GLY A 269 5.15 1.51 3.31
C GLY A 269 6.63 1.93 3.36
N TRP A 270 7.18 2.38 2.23
CA TRP A 270 8.57 2.84 2.10
C TRP A 270 8.70 4.36 2.01
N TYR A 271 7.79 5.00 1.30
CA TYR A 271 7.77 6.45 1.07
C TYR A 271 6.70 7.10 1.94
N ARG A 272 7.11 8.09 2.73
CA ARG A 272 6.23 8.89 3.60
C ARG A 272 5.43 9.92 2.81
N THR A 273 4.63 9.47 1.85
CA THR A 273 3.82 10.35 1.01
C THR A 273 2.42 9.77 0.80
N GLY A 274 1.44 10.28 1.53
CA GLY A 274 0.03 9.96 1.32
C GLY A 274 -0.57 10.66 0.10
N ALA A 275 -0.02 11.80 -0.34
CA ALA A 275 -0.59 12.78 -1.29
C ALA A 275 -1.49 12.25 -2.44
N ARG A 276 -1.10 11.18 -3.15
CA ARG A 276 -1.90 10.63 -4.26
C ARG A 276 -3.02 9.68 -3.82
N THR A 277 -2.82 8.94 -2.73
CA THR A 277 -3.70 7.83 -2.31
C THR A 277 -4.47 8.14 -1.03
N GLY A 278 -4.01 9.10 -0.24
CA GLY A 278 -4.42 9.37 1.15
C GLY A 278 -3.67 8.52 2.18
N GLN A 279 -2.89 7.52 1.76
CA GLN A 279 -2.32 6.51 2.67
C GLN A 279 -0.98 6.97 3.26
N ASP A 280 -1.02 7.62 4.42
CA ASP A 280 0.15 7.89 5.25
C ASP A 280 0.22 6.90 6.42
N VAL A 281 1.28 6.10 6.48
CA VAL A 281 1.40 5.01 7.45
C VAL A 281 1.48 5.51 8.89
N GLU A 282 2.14 6.64 9.13
CA GLU A 282 2.34 7.17 10.48
C GLU A 282 0.99 7.62 11.06
N LEU A 283 0.20 8.31 10.24
CA LEU A 283 -1.13 8.80 10.63
C LEU A 283 -2.16 7.67 10.78
N LEU A 284 -2.17 6.71 9.84
CA LEU A 284 -3.16 5.62 9.87
C LEU A 284 -2.88 4.60 10.98
N ALA A 285 -1.61 4.45 11.40
CA ALA A 285 -1.22 3.53 12.47
C ALA A 285 -1.89 3.84 13.81
N GLU A 286 -2.36 5.06 14.05
CA GLU A 286 -3.05 5.42 15.30
C GLU A 286 -4.42 4.73 15.47
N TYR A 287 -5.01 4.24 14.38
CA TYR A 287 -6.39 3.74 14.36
C TYR A 287 -6.52 2.23 14.12
N VAL A 288 -5.43 1.55 13.77
CA VAL A 288 -5.45 0.16 13.25
C VAL A 288 -4.39 -0.67 13.95
N ASP A 289 -4.63 -1.94 14.20
CA ASP A 289 -3.69 -2.80 14.93
C ASP A 289 -2.61 -3.42 14.03
N VAL A 290 -2.86 -3.56 12.72
CA VAL A 290 -1.91 -4.13 11.75
C VAL A 290 -1.94 -3.37 10.41
N ILE A 291 -0.78 -3.19 9.78
CA ILE A 291 -0.65 -2.59 8.44
C ILE A 291 -0.06 -3.62 7.48
N CYS A 292 -0.74 -3.84 6.36
CA CYS A 292 -0.44 -4.84 5.35
C CYS A 292 0.00 -4.16 4.03
N PRO A 293 1.28 -3.82 3.87
CA PRO A 293 1.77 -3.26 2.61
C PRO A 293 1.79 -4.30 1.49
N MET A 294 1.12 -3.99 0.39
CA MET A 294 1.10 -4.82 -0.81
C MET A 294 2.27 -4.48 -1.72
N PHE A 295 3.36 -5.24 -1.60
CA PHE A 295 4.55 -5.04 -2.41
C PHE A 295 4.34 -5.57 -3.84
N TYR A 296 4.26 -4.66 -4.80
CA TYR A 296 4.35 -4.96 -6.22
C TYR A 296 5.70 -4.47 -6.72
N PRO A 297 6.68 -5.35 -7.00
CA PRO A 297 8.01 -4.93 -7.48
C PRO A 297 7.98 -4.01 -8.72
N SER A 298 6.91 -4.08 -9.52
CA SER A 298 6.64 -3.22 -10.67
C SER A 298 6.23 -1.80 -10.30
N HIS A 299 5.72 -1.55 -9.10
CA HIS A 299 5.28 -0.22 -8.63
C HIS A 299 6.40 0.59 -7.98
N PHE A 300 7.58 -0.01 -7.79
CA PHE A 300 8.78 0.70 -7.38
C PHE A 300 9.56 1.18 -8.60
N SER A 301 10.27 2.30 -8.46
CA SER A 301 11.24 2.74 -9.48
C SER A 301 12.14 1.59 -9.91
N GLN A 302 12.43 1.50 -11.22
CA GLN A 302 13.25 0.44 -11.76
C GLN A 302 14.68 0.43 -11.18
N SER A 303 15.16 1.57 -10.67
CA SER A 303 16.46 1.66 -9.97
C SER A 303 16.40 1.27 -8.49
N PHE A 304 15.21 1.20 -7.88
CA PHE A 304 15.06 0.87 -6.46
C PHE A 304 15.46 -0.58 -6.17
N LEU A 305 16.43 -0.76 -5.27
CA LEU A 305 17.01 -2.06 -4.87
C LEU A 305 17.45 -2.94 -6.06
N ALA A 306 17.85 -2.32 -7.18
CA ALA A 306 18.14 -2.99 -8.45
C ALA A 306 19.61 -3.41 -8.61
N TYR A 307 20.38 -3.49 -7.52
CA TYR A 307 21.78 -3.92 -7.56
C TYR A 307 21.92 -5.42 -7.85
N ALA A 308 23.11 -5.85 -8.29
CA ALA A 308 23.36 -7.25 -8.63
C ALA A 308 23.31 -8.16 -7.38
N PRO A 309 22.73 -9.37 -7.49
CA PRO A 309 22.10 -9.93 -8.69
C PRO A 309 20.68 -9.39 -8.92
N ALA A 310 20.34 -9.10 -10.18
CA ALA A 310 19.08 -8.43 -10.53
C ALA A 310 17.84 -9.31 -10.26
N GLN A 311 17.95 -10.62 -10.42
CA GLN A 311 16.86 -11.58 -10.17
C GLN A 311 16.40 -11.60 -8.71
N GLU A 312 17.22 -11.14 -7.78
CA GLU A 312 16.87 -11.04 -6.36
C GLU A 312 16.16 -9.74 -6.00
N ARG A 313 16.00 -8.79 -6.94
CA ARG A 313 15.30 -7.52 -6.68
C ARG A 313 13.90 -7.74 -6.08
N PRO A 314 13.04 -8.64 -6.59
CA PRO A 314 11.74 -8.92 -5.97
C PRO A 314 11.89 -9.40 -4.53
N TYR A 315 12.79 -10.36 -4.28
CA TYR A 315 13.04 -10.88 -2.93
C TYR A 315 13.46 -9.77 -1.97
N ARG A 316 14.38 -8.88 -2.38
CA ARG A 316 14.83 -7.74 -1.56
C ARG A 316 13.69 -6.80 -1.20
N ILE A 317 12.81 -6.48 -2.15
CA ILE A 317 11.65 -5.62 -1.89
C ILE A 317 10.74 -6.24 -0.83
N TYR A 318 10.46 -7.55 -0.90
CA TYR A 318 9.66 -8.23 0.12
C TYR A 318 10.38 -8.36 1.45
N TYR A 319 11.66 -8.75 1.44
CA TYR A 319 12.45 -8.98 2.65
C TYR A 319 12.61 -7.68 3.44
N TYR A 320 13.17 -6.64 2.83
CA TYR A 320 13.37 -5.36 3.49
C TYR A 320 12.05 -4.59 3.69
N GLY A 321 11.08 -4.77 2.79
CA GLY A 321 9.79 -4.10 2.92
C GLY A 321 9.00 -4.63 4.10
N GLY A 322 8.94 -5.96 4.25
CA GLY A 322 8.30 -6.61 5.39
C GLY A 322 8.97 -6.27 6.72
N THR A 323 10.30 -6.11 6.75
CA THR A 323 10.99 -5.65 7.95
C THR A 323 10.80 -4.16 8.20
N ALA A 324 10.67 -3.29 7.21
CA ALA A 324 10.47 -1.85 7.42
C ALA A 324 9.07 -1.50 7.93
N THR A 325 8.03 -2.20 7.45
CA THR A 325 6.63 -1.92 7.81
C THR A 325 6.13 -2.65 9.05
N GLY A 326 6.76 -3.76 9.46
CA GLY A 326 6.39 -4.47 10.68
C GLY A 326 6.63 -3.68 11.98
N CYS A 327 7.03 -2.41 11.89
CA CYS A 327 7.74 -1.65 12.93
C CYS A 327 7.00 -0.42 13.37
N TRP A 328 5.78 -0.28 12.88
CA TRP A 328 4.78 0.67 13.33
C TRP A 328 3.90 -0.04 14.35
N PRO A 329 4.28 -0.08 15.64
CA PRO A 329 3.28 -0.38 16.66
C PRO A 329 2.25 0.73 16.66
N ALA A 330 1.01 0.34 16.49
CA ALA A 330 -0.18 1.19 16.50
C ALA A 330 -0.57 1.77 17.86
N THR A 331 0.35 1.80 18.83
CA THR A 331 0.02 2.19 20.20
C THR A 331 1.02 3.20 20.69
N GLY A 332 0.55 4.44 20.82
CA GLY A 332 1.37 5.58 21.18
C GLY A 332 0.72 6.57 22.12
N TRP A 333 -0.30 6.21 22.90
CA TRP A 333 -0.72 7.01 24.07
C TRP A 333 -1.05 6.08 25.25
N SER A 334 -0.13 5.99 26.21
CA SER A 334 -0.48 5.58 27.57
C SER A 334 -1.18 6.74 28.25
N SER A 335 -2.24 6.46 29.01
CA SER A 335 -3.01 7.45 29.77
C SER A 335 -2.27 7.99 31.01
N ASP A 336 -0.94 8.12 30.94
CA ASP A 336 -0.11 8.59 32.04
C ASP A 336 0.16 10.11 31.89
N PRO A 337 -0.33 10.98 32.80
CA PRO A 337 -0.21 12.44 32.68
C PRO A 337 1.24 12.98 32.67
N GLY A 338 2.24 12.13 32.86
CA GLY A 338 3.66 12.48 32.89
C GLY A 338 4.39 12.44 31.55
N CYS A 339 3.84 11.81 30.51
CA CYS A 339 4.55 11.60 29.24
C CYS A 339 4.23 12.71 28.23
N ARG A 340 4.98 13.83 28.29
CA ARG A 340 4.90 14.88 27.27
C ARG A 340 5.71 14.47 26.03
N PRO A 341 5.25 14.81 24.81
CA PRO A 341 6.06 14.66 23.60
C PRO A 341 7.36 15.45 23.76
N SER A 342 8.46 14.86 23.31
CA SER A 342 9.82 15.38 23.48
C SER A 342 9.95 16.81 22.94
N THR A 343 9.85 17.78 23.84
CA THR A 343 10.32 19.14 23.60
C THR A 343 11.84 19.11 23.47
N TYR A 344 12.35 19.77 22.43
CA TYR A 344 13.76 20.05 22.19
C TYR A 344 14.47 20.46 23.51
N ARG A 345 15.35 19.59 24.04
CA ARG A 345 16.25 19.95 25.14
C ARG A 345 17.68 19.72 24.73
N SER A 346 18.41 20.83 24.62
CA SER A 346 19.87 20.84 24.60
C SER A 346 20.38 20.38 25.97
N LEU A 347 21.03 19.21 26.02
CA LEU A 347 21.82 18.79 27.17
C LEU A 347 23.23 19.38 27.00
N THR A 348 23.55 20.38 27.81
CA THR A 348 24.91 20.93 27.97
C THR A 348 25.54 20.32 29.21
N THR A 349 26.51 19.43 29.03
CA THR A 349 27.58 19.18 30.01
C THR A 349 28.91 19.14 29.28
N GLY A 350 29.95 19.67 29.93
CA GLY A 350 31.10 20.31 29.30
C GLY A 350 32.01 19.43 28.44
N ARG A 351 32.59 20.11 27.43
CA ARG A 351 33.75 19.73 26.60
C ARG A 351 33.58 18.49 25.72
N THR A 352 32.68 18.59 24.75
CA THR A 352 32.96 18.54 23.28
C THR A 352 31.59 18.55 22.60
N THR A 353 31.29 19.58 21.83
CA THR A 353 29.96 19.79 21.25
C THR A 353 29.74 18.84 20.07
N ALA A 354 29.15 17.66 20.28
CA ALA A 354 28.51 16.91 19.21
C ALA A 354 27.08 17.44 19.04
N ARG A 355 26.82 18.22 17.98
CA ARG A 355 25.44 18.54 17.59
C ARG A 355 24.80 17.27 17.07
N ILE A 356 23.90 16.66 17.85
CA ILE A 356 22.92 15.71 17.33
C ILE A 356 21.86 16.55 16.61
N THR A 357 22.11 16.86 15.35
CA THR A 357 21.08 17.42 14.47
C THR A 357 20.27 16.25 13.89
N CYS A 358 19.05 16.08 14.36
CA CYS A 358 18.04 15.36 13.60
C CYS A 358 17.56 16.31 12.49
N SER A 359 18.36 16.43 11.42
CA SER A 359 17.88 17.03 10.19
C SER A 359 17.34 15.91 9.32
N ALA A 360 16.03 15.90 9.06
CA ALA A 360 15.49 15.24 7.89
C ALA A 360 15.98 15.99 6.63
N ARG A 361 17.27 15.83 6.30
CA ARG A 361 17.82 16.15 4.99
C ARG A 361 17.97 14.83 4.25
N TRP A 362 16.89 14.42 3.59
CA TRP A 362 17.02 13.53 2.45
C TRP A 362 17.68 14.30 1.31
N LEU A 363 18.62 13.65 0.62
CA LEU A 363 19.41 14.21 -0.47
C LEU A 363 18.51 14.72 -1.62
N ALA A 364 18.26 16.02 -1.64
CA ALA A 364 18.13 16.78 -2.88
C ALA A 364 19.54 17.00 -3.47
N SER A 365 20.25 15.93 -3.86
CA SER A 365 21.49 16.04 -4.65
C SER A 365 21.34 15.31 -5.98
N ALA A 366 20.38 15.76 -6.78
CA ALA A 366 20.35 15.47 -8.21
C ALA A 366 20.17 16.74 -9.08
N ASN A 367 19.87 17.91 -8.48
CA ASN A 367 19.53 19.13 -9.23
C ASN A 367 20.54 20.29 -9.15
N GLN A 368 21.71 20.11 -8.52
CA GLN A 368 22.70 21.19 -8.37
C GLN A 368 23.97 21.03 -9.24
N SER A 369 23.93 20.19 -10.28
CA SER A 369 25.06 20.00 -11.23
C SER A 369 24.79 20.55 -12.64
N MET A 370 23.75 21.37 -12.84
CA MET A 370 23.44 22.00 -14.14
C MET A 370 23.36 23.53 -14.09
N LYS A 371 24.10 24.21 -13.20
CA LYS A 371 24.17 25.69 -13.21
C LYS A 371 25.55 26.33 -13.17
N ASP A 372 26.64 25.58 -12.97
CA ASP A 372 27.99 26.15 -13.02
C ASP A 372 28.86 25.42 -14.04
N THR A 373 28.64 25.71 -15.33
CA THR A 373 29.75 25.79 -16.30
C THR A 373 29.30 26.49 -17.59
N ARG A 374 29.94 27.64 -17.85
CA ARG A 374 30.13 28.33 -19.14
C ARG A 374 29.08 29.37 -19.57
N THR A 375 29.11 30.50 -18.88
CA THR A 375 29.32 31.78 -19.56
C THR A 375 30.80 31.87 -20.00
N GLY A 376 31.05 32.09 -21.29
CA GLY A 376 32.40 32.29 -21.84
C GLY A 376 32.42 32.29 -23.37
N THR A 377 32.70 33.46 -23.93
CA THR A 377 32.49 33.95 -25.30
C THR A 377 33.49 33.47 -26.37
N THR A 378 33.00 33.49 -27.63
CA THR A 378 33.67 33.79 -28.94
C THR A 378 34.72 32.88 -29.58
N GLN A 379 34.37 32.43 -30.81
CA GLN A 379 35.10 32.43 -32.12
C GLN A 379 34.63 31.16 -32.89
N GLY A 380 33.87 31.20 -33.98
CA GLY A 380 34.12 31.85 -35.27
C GLY A 380 34.92 30.92 -36.21
N VAL A 381 34.27 30.05 -36.99
CA VAL A 381 34.72 29.55 -38.31
C VAL A 381 33.52 28.90 -39.04
N THR A 382 33.19 29.43 -40.21
CA THR A 382 32.36 28.85 -41.29
C THR A 382 33.15 27.82 -42.11
N GLN A 383 32.51 26.74 -42.58
CA GLN A 383 32.71 26.19 -43.93
C GLN A 383 31.70 25.11 -44.33
N THR A 384 31.50 25.02 -45.64
CA THR A 384 30.44 24.42 -46.46
C THR A 384 30.73 22.99 -46.99
N SER A 385 29.70 22.37 -47.61
CA SER A 385 29.69 21.36 -48.72
C SER A 385 29.30 19.89 -48.42
N GLY A 386 28.35 19.34 -49.21
CA GLY A 386 27.90 17.91 -49.23
C GLY A 386 28.69 17.05 -50.26
N PRO A 387 28.15 16.01 -50.96
CA PRO A 387 26.94 15.15 -50.80
C PRO A 387 27.19 13.62 -51.06
N THR A 388 26.12 12.82 -51.28
CA THR A 388 25.99 11.45 -51.90
C THR A 388 26.14 10.22 -50.97
N ALA A 389 25.39 9.10 -51.10
CA ALA A 389 24.67 8.51 -52.24
C ALA A 389 23.44 7.63 -51.84
N ARG A 390 22.53 7.46 -52.81
CA ARG A 390 21.37 6.54 -52.85
C ARG A 390 21.80 5.13 -53.31
N ALA A 391 20.98 4.13 -52.99
CA ALA A 391 20.53 3.13 -53.98
C ALA A 391 19.14 2.56 -53.61
N SER A 392 18.24 2.64 -54.59
CA SER A 392 16.86 2.16 -54.69
C SER A 392 16.78 0.72 -55.23
N VAL A 393 15.64 0.03 -55.08
CA VAL A 393 14.78 -0.49 -56.18
C VAL A 393 13.45 -1.02 -55.60
N SER A 394 12.38 -0.88 -56.39
CA SER A 394 10.95 -0.98 -56.07
C SER A 394 10.19 -1.96 -56.99
N ARG A 395 8.91 -2.22 -56.63
CA ARG A 395 7.73 -2.66 -57.45
C ARG A 395 7.54 -4.18 -57.64
N GLN A 396 6.34 -4.77 -57.77
CA GLN A 396 4.91 -4.37 -57.78
C GLN A 396 4.04 -5.66 -57.78
N GLY A 397 2.75 -5.58 -57.41
CA GLY A 397 1.73 -6.53 -57.91
C GLY A 397 0.59 -6.93 -56.93
N ASN A 398 -0.65 -6.57 -57.27
CA ASN A 398 -1.97 -6.92 -56.64
C ASN A 398 -2.74 -7.84 -57.66
N PRO A 399 -4.01 -8.32 -57.53
CA PRO A 399 -5.01 -8.40 -56.42
C PRO A 399 -5.88 -9.72 -56.35
N ALA A 400 -6.82 -9.74 -55.39
CA ALA A 400 -8.22 -10.25 -55.45
C ALA A 400 -8.67 -11.70 -55.06
N SER A 401 -9.69 -11.71 -54.17
CA SER A 401 -10.93 -12.54 -54.09
C SER A 401 -10.95 -13.93 -53.41
N GLY A 402 -12.01 -14.17 -52.60
CA GLY A 402 -12.53 -15.50 -52.23
C GLY A 402 -12.89 -15.73 -50.75
N ARG A 403 -14.20 -15.82 -50.43
CA ARG A 403 -14.76 -16.55 -49.26
C ARG A 403 -15.30 -17.90 -49.77
N PRO A 404 -15.28 -19.01 -48.99
CA PRO A 404 -16.42 -19.33 -48.11
C PRO A 404 -16.05 -20.07 -46.78
N LEU A 405 -17.11 -20.46 -46.06
CA LEU A 405 -17.29 -20.86 -44.66
C LEU A 405 -16.77 -22.27 -44.26
N LEU A 406 -16.40 -22.44 -42.97
CA LEU A 406 -16.88 -23.46 -41.98
C LEU A 406 -15.79 -23.94 -40.97
N GLY A 407 -16.09 -23.81 -39.67
CA GLY A 407 -15.85 -24.88 -38.67
C GLY A 407 -14.63 -24.82 -37.74
N ARG A 408 -14.94 -24.83 -36.42
CA ARG A 408 -14.17 -25.29 -35.23
C ARG A 408 -13.37 -24.27 -34.38
N PHE A 409 -13.81 -24.16 -33.11
CA PHE A 409 -13.08 -23.64 -31.93
C PHE A 409 -11.98 -24.64 -31.46
N PRO A 410 -11.16 -24.34 -30.42
CA PRO A 410 -10.43 -23.11 -30.08
C PRO A 410 -8.92 -23.40 -29.86
N THR A 411 -8.04 -22.41 -30.05
CA THR A 411 -6.66 -22.47 -29.52
C THR A 411 -6.28 -21.19 -28.82
N GLN A 412 -5.62 -21.40 -27.67
CA GLN A 412 -5.01 -20.41 -26.78
C GLN A 412 -4.19 -19.37 -27.53
N ASP A 413 -4.33 -18.10 -27.16
CA ASP A 413 -3.34 -17.08 -27.50
C ASP A 413 -2.75 -16.42 -26.25
N ARG A 414 -1.43 -16.44 -26.24
CA ARG A 414 -0.52 -15.81 -25.30
C ARG A 414 -0.76 -14.30 -25.32
N LYS A 415 -1.04 -13.71 -24.16
CA LYS A 415 -0.98 -12.25 -24.01
C LYS A 415 0.48 -11.81 -23.94
N SER A 416 0.86 -11.01 -24.93
CA SER A 416 2.03 -10.16 -25.00
C SER A 416 2.05 -9.17 -23.83
N ALA A 417 3.19 -9.07 -23.17
CA ALA A 417 3.49 -8.02 -22.20
C ALA A 417 3.85 -6.74 -22.96
N SER A 418 3.06 -5.68 -22.79
CA SER A 418 3.44 -4.33 -23.23
C SER A 418 4.27 -3.67 -22.13
N VAL A 419 5.51 -3.37 -22.48
CA VAL A 419 6.45 -2.55 -21.71
C VAL A 419 5.97 -1.11 -21.76
N LEU A 420 5.66 -0.51 -20.61
CA LEU A 420 5.41 0.93 -20.48
C LEU A 420 6.69 1.61 -19.99
N SER A 421 7.18 2.54 -20.80
CA SER A 421 8.28 3.46 -20.49
C SER A 421 7.88 4.36 -19.33
N GLY A 422 8.62 4.25 -18.23
CA GLY A 422 8.59 5.24 -17.15
C GLY A 422 9.51 6.39 -17.49
N GLU A 423 8.93 7.53 -17.86
CA GLU A 423 9.56 8.83 -17.71
C GLU A 423 8.53 9.78 -17.08
N GLU A 424 9.04 10.67 -16.22
CA GLU A 424 8.34 11.70 -15.46
C GLU A 424 7.68 11.25 -14.14
N LEU A 425 8.55 10.89 -13.18
CA LEU A 425 8.31 10.99 -11.74
C LEU A 425 9.28 12.04 -11.16
N LEU A 426 8.82 13.28 -11.02
CA LEU A 426 9.32 14.27 -10.07
C LEU A 426 8.14 15.09 -9.52
#